data_AF-A0A7C1VU85-F1
#
_entry.id   AF-A0A7C1VU85-F1
#
_cell.length_a   1.000
_cell.length_b   1.000
_cell.length_c   1.000
_cell.angle_alpha   90.00
_cell.angle_beta   90.00
_cell.angle_gamma   90.00
#
_symmetry.space_group_name_H-M   'P 1'
#
loop_
_entity.id
_entity.type
_entity.pdbx_description
1 polymer ?
#
loop_
_entity_poly.entity_id
_entity_poly.type
_entity_poly.pdbx_seq_one_letter_code
_entity_poly.pdbx_strand_id
1 'polypeptide(L)'
;MVVTNDSKLAKEIREEVETLPNFNLYKVFISIMNPIFWMLAKPLYYSGIGKLTLGRAVIWLTRIFNATGRMIEDCEYRAIKPKWIPAKMPGVLAKMGINQLGKLDEYNIHRKKLEGMYRTRLEQGKLESIIETAPEIELDNFFLRFPILVNNQKELHSKAKKNHIILGNWYDKMFFIPEENWGSVGYEKGMAPNAEWVAKRIVNLPMHWAVGEEEVERVVGLLATS
;
A
#
# COMPACT_ATOMS: atom_id res chain seq x y z
N MET A 1 -2.46 -13.62 -13.77
CA MET A 1 -2.74 -15.05 -13.99
C MET A 1 -4.23 -15.16 -14.19
N VAL A 2 -4.69 -15.58 -15.36
CA VAL A 2 -6.11 -15.82 -15.60
C VAL A 2 -6.32 -17.31 -15.52
N VAL A 3 -7.26 -17.75 -14.70
CA VAL A 3 -7.65 -19.16 -14.57
C VAL A 3 -9.09 -19.25 -15.05
N THR A 4 -9.35 -20.15 -15.98
CA THR A 4 -10.67 -20.40 -16.52
C THR A 4 -10.85 -21.91 -16.71
N ASN A 5 -12.07 -22.40 -16.52
CA ASN A 5 -12.47 -23.76 -16.81
C ASN A 5 -12.88 -23.94 -18.29
N ASP A 6 -13.03 -22.84 -19.03
CA ASP A 6 -13.35 -22.83 -20.46
C ASP A 6 -12.05 -22.94 -21.28
N SER A 7 -11.91 -24.06 -22.00
CA SER A 7 -10.73 -24.37 -22.81
C SER A 7 -10.58 -23.46 -24.03
N LYS A 8 -11.68 -22.97 -24.60
CA LYS A 8 -11.68 -22.04 -25.73
C LYS A 8 -11.17 -20.68 -25.25
N LEU A 9 -11.73 -20.17 -24.15
CA LEU A 9 -11.28 -18.91 -23.55
C LEU A 9 -9.82 -18.99 -23.10
N ALA A 10 -9.39 -20.12 -22.54
CA ALA A 10 -7.99 -20.33 -22.15
C ALA A 10 -7.04 -20.23 -23.35
N LYS A 11 -7.44 -20.76 -24.51
CA LYS A 11 -6.67 -20.67 -25.75
C LYS A 11 -6.57 -19.23 -26.24
N GLU A 12 -7.69 -18.52 -26.31
CA GLU A 12 -7.76 -17.11 -26.73
C GLU A 12 -6.87 -16.22 -25.84
N ILE A 13 -6.94 -16.37 -24.53
CA ILE A 13 -6.10 -15.62 -23.59
C ILE A 13 -4.60 -15.92 -23.80
N ARG A 14 -4.23 -17.18 -24.05
CA ARG A 14 -2.83 -17.55 -24.27
C ARG A 14 -2.30 -16.91 -25.55
N GLU A 15 -3.05 -16.99 -26.63
CA GLU A 15 -2.70 -16.36 -27.91
C GLU A 15 -2.54 -14.84 -27.73
N GLU A 16 -3.47 -14.18 -27.04
CA GLU A 16 -3.36 -12.75 -26.73
C GLU A 16 -2.08 -12.46 -25.93
N VAL A 17 -1.82 -13.19 -24.85
CA VAL A 17 -0.62 -13.01 -24.00
C VAL A 17 0.68 -13.23 -24.78
N GLU A 18 0.71 -14.17 -25.74
CA GLU A 18 1.86 -14.41 -26.59
C GLU A 18 2.15 -13.24 -27.55
N THR A 19 1.12 -12.51 -27.99
CA THR A 19 1.30 -11.31 -28.83
C THR A 19 1.72 -10.05 -28.05
N LEU A 20 1.59 -10.06 -26.72
CA LEU A 20 1.91 -8.90 -25.89
C LEU A 20 3.41 -8.51 -25.96
N PRO A 21 3.71 -7.20 -25.85
CA PRO A 21 5.08 -6.75 -25.76
C PRO A 21 5.75 -7.25 -24.47
N ASN A 22 7.07 -7.40 -24.53
CA ASN A 22 7.86 -7.67 -23.33
C ASN A 22 7.82 -6.47 -22.38
N PHE A 23 7.85 -6.74 -21.09
CA PHE A 23 8.00 -5.71 -20.08
C PHE A 23 9.31 -4.94 -20.29
N ASN A 24 9.28 -3.63 -20.06
CA ASN A 24 10.45 -2.78 -20.22
C ASN A 24 11.57 -3.19 -19.23
N LEU A 25 12.76 -3.54 -19.74
CA LEU A 25 13.90 -4.01 -18.94
C LEU A 25 14.38 -3.00 -17.89
N TYR A 26 14.33 -1.71 -18.18
CA TYR A 26 14.66 -0.67 -17.22
C TYR A 26 13.67 -0.69 -16.03
N LYS A 27 12.37 -0.87 -16.30
CA LYS A 27 11.38 -1.03 -15.23
C LYS A 27 11.59 -2.32 -14.44
N VAL A 28 12.02 -3.41 -15.08
CA VAL A 28 12.42 -4.64 -14.37
C VAL A 28 13.57 -4.37 -13.42
N PHE A 29 14.62 -3.70 -13.90
CA PHE A 29 15.78 -3.33 -13.09
C PHE A 29 15.38 -2.48 -11.88
N ILE A 30 14.57 -1.44 -12.09
CA ILE A 30 14.04 -0.60 -11.01
C ILE A 30 13.26 -1.42 -9.99
N SER A 31 12.36 -2.32 -10.43
CA SER A 31 11.59 -3.19 -9.53
C SER A 31 12.47 -4.11 -8.68
N ILE A 32 13.56 -4.64 -9.23
CA ILE A 32 14.51 -5.49 -8.49
C ILE A 32 15.33 -4.67 -7.50
N MET A 33 15.73 -3.45 -7.87
CA MET A 33 16.52 -2.57 -7.00
C MET A 33 15.69 -1.89 -5.91
N ASN A 34 14.38 -1.74 -6.10
CA ASN A 34 13.51 -1.02 -5.18
C ASN A 34 13.58 -1.53 -3.71
N PRO A 35 13.54 -2.85 -3.41
CA PRO A 35 13.73 -3.34 -2.04
C PRO A 35 15.08 -2.95 -1.43
N ILE A 36 16.16 -2.97 -2.21
CA ILE A 36 17.51 -2.58 -1.76
C ILE A 36 17.53 -1.08 -1.46
N PHE A 37 16.94 -0.26 -2.33
CA PHE A 37 16.82 1.18 -2.09
C PHE A 37 16.04 1.47 -0.80
N TRP A 38 14.92 0.79 -0.56
CA TRP A 38 14.15 0.97 0.67
C TRP A 38 14.89 0.50 1.92
N MET A 39 15.65 -0.58 1.83
CA MET A 39 16.48 -1.07 2.93
C MET A 39 17.54 -0.03 3.35
N LEU A 40 18.15 0.67 2.40
CA LEU A 40 19.13 1.73 2.68
C LEU A 40 18.45 3.05 3.09
N ALA A 41 17.31 3.38 2.48
CA ALA A 41 16.62 4.64 2.73
C ALA A 41 15.88 4.66 4.07
N LYS A 42 15.31 3.53 4.53
CA LYS A 42 14.46 3.48 5.74
C LYS A 42 15.20 3.93 7.01
N PRO A 43 16.42 3.45 7.34
CA PRO A 43 17.17 3.93 8.51
C PRO A 43 17.55 5.42 8.41
N LEU A 44 17.74 5.91 7.18
CA LEU A 44 18.14 7.29 6.92
C LEU A 44 16.94 8.24 6.79
N TYR A 45 15.71 7.74 6.72
CA TYR A 45 14.51 8.53 6.46
C TYR A 45 14.28 9.60 7.53
N TYR A 46 14.53 9.26 8.79
CA TYR A 46 14.43 10.16 9.94
C TYR A 46 15.78 10.58 10.54
N SER A 47 16.90 10.10 9.98
CA SER A 47 18.25 10.50 10.40
C SER A 47 18.62 11.84 9.73
N GLY A 48 18.59 12.94 10.51
CA GLY A 48 19.00 14.28 10.08
C GLY A 48 18.47 15.40 10.98
N ILE A 49 18.76 16.65 10.60
CA ILE A 49 18.39 17.85 11.38
C ILE A 49 17.26 18.59 10.66
N GLY A 50 16.08 18.69 11.28
CA GLY A 50 14.95 19.47 10.77
C GLY A 50 14.34 18.93 9.47
N LYS A 51 14.23 19.77 8.44
CA LYS A 51 13.62 19.40 7.14
C LYS A 51 14.60 18.72 6.16
N LEU A 52 15.90 18.77 6.44
CA LEU A 52 16.99 18.19 5.66
C LEU A 52 17.41 16.85 6.28
N THR A 53 16.65 15.79 6.02
CA THR A 53 17.08 14.43 6.37
C THR A 53 17.79 13.79 5.18
N LEU A 54 18.85 13.01 5.44
CA LEU A 54 19.59 12.28 4.40
C LEU A 54 18.64 11.39 3.59
N GLY A 55 17.65 10.77 4.23
CA GLY A 55 16.65 9.98 3.53
C GLY A 55 15.70 10.79 2.64
N ARG A 56 15.44 12.08 2.92
CA ARG A 56 14.70 12.96 1.99
C ARG A 56 15.53 13.33 0.78
N ALA A 57 16.85 13.52 0.95
CA ALA A 57 17.76 13.72 -0.18
C ALA A 57 17.84 12.45 -1.05
N VAL A 58 17.93 11.27 -0.42
CA VAL A 58 17.88 9.97 -1.13
C VAL A 58 16.55 9.79 -1.86
N ILE A 59 15.40 10.10 -1.25
CA ILE A 59 14.09 10.01 -1.93
C ILE A 59 13.94 11.04 -3.04
N TRP A 60 14.49 12.25 -2.87
CA TRP A 60 14.49 13.25 -3.93
C TRP A 60 15.35 12.81 -5.12
N LEU A 61 16.55 12.28 -4.86
CA LEU A 61 17.42 11.69 -5.88
C LEU A 61 16.74 10.52 -6.58
N THR A 62 16.09 9.61 -5.84
CA THR A 62 15.39 8.48 -6.46
C THR A 62 14.16 8.92 -7.27
N ARG A 63 13.50 10.02 -6.89
CA ARG A 63 12.44 10.64 -7.71
C ARG A 63 12.98 11.24 -9.01
N ILE A 64 14.15 11.88 -8.98
CA ILE A 64 14.82 12.38 -10.20
C ILE A 64 15.15 11.23 -11.16
N PHE A 65 15.69 10.14 -10.64
CA PHE A 65 16.05 8.98 -11.45
C PHE A 65 14.87 8.03 -11.73
N ASN A 66 13.63 8.39 -11.37
CA ASN A 66 12.44 7.52 -11.48
C ASN A 66 12.64 6.11 -10.85
N ALA A 67 13.54 6.01 -9.87
CA ALA A 67 14.17 4.78 -9.41
C ALA A 67 13.40 4.05 -8.30
N THR A 68 12.31 4.63 -7.79
CA THR A 68 11.42 3.95 -6.82
C THR A 68 10.28 3.19 -7.49
N GLY A 69 10.16 3.28 -8.82
CA GLY A 69 8.97 2.83 -9.55
C GLY A 69 7.76 3.67 -9.15
N ARG A 70 7.29 4.56 -10.03
CA ARG A 70 6.01 5.22 -9.81
C ARG A 70 4.91 4.15 -9.83
N MET A 71 4.22 3.95 -8.70
CA MET A 71 3.09 3.02 -8.64
C MET A 71 1.89 3.50 -9.46
N ILE A 72 1.80 4.81 -9.70
CA ILE A 72 0.79 5.45 -10.54
C ILE A 72 1.54 6.35 -11.51
N GLU A 73 1.39 6.10 -12.80
CA GLU A 73 1.95 6.91 -13.87
C GLU A 73 1.21 8.23 -14.01
N ASP A 74 1.90 9.29 -14.44
CA ASP A 74 1.32 10.64 -14.56
C ASP A 74 0.06 10.68 -15.47
N CYS A 75 -0.04 9.75 -16.42
CA CYS A 75 -1.21 9.61 -17.28
C CYS A 75 -2.44 9.06 -16.54
N GLU A 76 -2.27 8.23 -15.51
CA GLU A 76 -3.37 7.64 -14.75
C GLU A 76 -4.11 8.68 -13.89
N TYR A 77 -3.42 9.75 -13.47
CA TYR A 77 -4.04 10.93 -12.83
C TYR A 77 -5.04 11.66 -13.75
N ARG A 78 -5.02 11.37 -15.06
CA ARG A 78 -5.95 11.89 -16.06
C ARG A 78 -6.90 10.80 -16.59
N ALA A 79 -7.04 9.68 -15.86
CA ALA A 79 -7.80 8.51 -16.26
C ALA A 79 -7.31 7.84 -17.57
N ILE A 80 -6.04 8.03 -17.94
CA ILE A 80 -5.46 7.45 -19.16
C ILE A 80 -4.67 6.20 -18.80
N LYS A 81 -4.96 5.10 -19.48
CA LYS A 81 -4.21 3.85 -19.36
C LYS A 81 -2.76 4.04 -19.84
N PRO A 82 -1.73 3.62 -19.07
CA PRO A 82 -0.36 3.69 -19.53
C PRO A 82 -0.12 2.85 -20.79
N LYS A 83 0.59 3.41 -21.77
CA LYS A 83 0.87 2.78 -23.07
C LYS A 83 1.61 1.44 -22.99
N TRP A 84 2.35 1.22 -21.90
CA TRP A 84 3.16 0.01 -21.71
C TRP A 84 2.36 -1.18 -21.17
N ILE A 85 1.10 -0.98 -20.76
CA ILE A 85 0.19 -2.03 -20.30
C ILE A 85 -0.81 -2.32 -21.43
N PRO A 86 -1.11 -3.58 -21.77
CA PRO A 86 -0.61 -4.82 -21.17
C PRO A 86 0.79 -5.22 -21.65
N ALA A 87 1.54 -5.95 -20.81
CA ALA A 87 2.85 -6.50 -21.12
C ALA A 87 3.05 -7.87 -20.46
N LYS A 88 3.95 -8.69 -21.01
CA LYS A 88 4.31 -10.00 -20.46
C LYS A 88 4.96 -9.85 -19.08
N MET A 89 4.65 -10.77 -18.15
CA MET A 89 5.30 -10.82 -16.84
C MET A 89 6.79 -11.17 -17.00
N PRO A 90 7.73 -10.38 -16.47
CA PRO A 90 9.16 -10.70 -16.52
C PRO A 90 9.48 -11.99 -15.77
N GLY A 91 10.22 -12.90 -16.41
CA GLY A 91 10.61 -14.18 -15.78
C GLY A 91 11.36 -14.02 -14.46
N VAL A 92 12.22 -12.99 -14.35
CA VAL A 92 12.94 -12.69 -13.10
C VAL A 92 12.01 -12.26 -11.96
N LEU A 93 11.01 -11.41 -12.24
CA LEU A 93 10.02 -11.00 -11.24
C LEU A 93 9.09 -12.16 -10.88
N ALA A 94 8.78 -13.05 -11.84
CA ALA A 94 8.02 -14.26 -11.58
C ALA A 94 8.77 -15.21 -10.64
N LYS A 95 10.07 -15.42 -10.87
CA LYS A 95 10.93 -16.23 -9.98
C LYS A 95 10.99 -15.63 -8.57
N MET A 96 11.12 -14.31 -8.44
CA MET A 96 11.04 -13.63 -7.13
C MET A 96 9.69 -13.83 -6.47
N GLY A 97 8.59 -13.69 -7.22
CA GLY A 97 7.23 -13.92 -6.74
C GLY A 97 7.03 -15.33 -6.20
N ILE A 98 7.51 -16.36 -6.90
CA ILE A 98 7.47 -17.76 -6.46
C ILE A 98 8.24 -17.95 -5.13
N ASN A 99 9.40 -17.32 -4.99
CA ASN A 99 10.14 -17.37 -3.72
C ASN A 99 9.37 -16.71 -2.56
N GLN A 100 8.67 -15.60 -2.83
CA GLN A 100 7.84 -14.91 -1.82
C GLN A 100 6.58 -15.71 -1.47
N LEU A 101 5.97 -16.40 -2.43
CA LEU A 101 4.83 -17.28 -2.19
C LEU A 101 5.19 -18.42 -1.24
N GLY A 102 6.41 -18.95 -1.30
CA GLY A 102 6.90 -19.96 -0.35
C GLY A 102 7.02 -19.48 1.10
N LYS A 103 6.88 -18.18 1.37
CA LYS A 103 6.92 -17.58 2.73
C LYS A 103 5.55 -17.07 3.18
N LEU A 104 4.50 -17.32 2.40
CA LEU A 104 3.19 -16.72 2.62
C LEU A 104 2.61 -17.10 3.98
N ASP A 105 2.76 -18.36 4.40
CA ASP A 105 2.24 -18.86 5.67
C ASP A 105 2.91 -18.17 6.87
N GLU A 106 4.24 -18.05 6.84
CA GLU A 106 5.01 -17.32 7.85
C GLU A 106 4.52 -15.86 7.98
N TYR A 107 4.33 -15.19 6.84
CA TYR A 107 3.86 -13.80 6.82
C TYR A 107 2.42 -13.66 7.31
N ASN A 108 1.57 -14.64 7.04
CA ASN A 108 0.18 -14.67 7.49
C ASN A 108 0.07 -14.92 8.99
N ILE A 109 0.86 -15.86 9.53
CA ILE A 109 0.97 -16.09 10.99
C ILE A 109 1.43 -14.81 11.69
N HIS A 110 2.44 -14.13 11.15
CA HIS A 110 2.91 -12.85 11.71
C HIS A 110 1.82 -11.77 11.69
N ARG A 111 1.08 -11.62 10.58
CA ARG A 111 -0.05 -10.69 10.50
C ARG A 111 -1.13 -11.02 11.52
N LYS A 112 -1.44 -12.30 11.74
CA LYS A 112 -2.43 -12.72 12.74
C LYS A 112 -1.99 -12.36 14.16
N LYS A 113 -0.70 -12.53 14.47
CA LYS A 113 -0.12 -12.06 15.73
C LYS A 113 -0.29 -10.55 15.90
N LEU A 114 0.09 -9.76 14.90
CA LEU A 114 -0.06 -8.31 14.94
C LEU A 114 -1.52 -7.87 15.06
N GLU A 115 -2.44 -8.54 14.37
CA GLU A 115 -3.88 -8.29 14.47
C GLU A 115 -4.35 -8.43 15.93
N GLY A 116 -4.01 -9.56 16.57
CA GLY A 116 -4.37 -9.80 17.97
C GLY A 116 -3.82 -8.73 18.91
N MET A 117 -2.56 -8.32 18.70
CA MET A 117 -1.94 -7.27 19.48
C MET A 117 -2.65 -5.93 19.30
N TYR A 118 -2.93 -5.50 18.05
CA TYR A 118 -3.68 -4.26 17.84
C TYR A 118 -5.06 -4.32 18.49
N ARG A 119 -5.82 -5.40 18.31
CA ARG A 119 -7.16 -5.52 18.91
C ARG A 119 -7.12 -5.36 20.43
N THR A 120 -6.31 -6.16 21.11
CA THR A 120 -6.20 -6.12 22.58
C THR A 120 -5.80 -4.72 23.07
N ARG A 121 -4.84 -4.07 22.41
CA ARG A 121 -4.32 -2.76 22.83
C ARG A 121 -5.31 -1.62 22.57
N LEU A 122 -6.00 -1.66 21.42
CA LEU A 122 -7.01 -0.65 21.06
C LEU A 122 -8.23 -0.74 22.00
N GLU A 123 -8.66 -1.95 22.36
CA GLU A 123 -9.74 -2.18 23.34
C GLU A 123 -9.37 -1.67 24.74
N GLN A 124 -8.14 -1.92 25.19
CA GLN A 124 -7.64 -1.43 26.47
C GLN A 124 -7.51 0.10 26.52
N GLY A 125 -7.18 0.73 25.39
CA GLY A 125 -6.88 2.16 25.31
C GLY A 125 -8.07 3.11 25.37
N LYS A 126 -9.33 2.63 25.22
CA LYS A 126 -10.56 3.47 25.16
C LYS A 126 -10.39 4.74 24.30
N LEU A 127 -10.03 4.54 23.04
CA LEU A 127 -9.55 5.59 22.15
C LEU A 127 -10.72 6.34 21.49
N GLU A 128 -11.08 7.52 22.00
CA GLU A 128 -12.21 8.33 21.49
C GLU A 128 -12.03 8.78 20.03
N SER A 129 -10.80 8.87 19.54
CA SER A 129 -10.49 9.26 18.16
C SER A 129 -10.73 8.16 17.12
N ILE A 130 -10.99 6.92 17.58
CA ILE A 130 -11.31 5.78 16.71
C ILE A 130 -12.82 5.61 16.66
N ILE A 131 -13.37 5.71 15.45
CA ILE A 131 -14.78 5.49 15.16
C ILE A 131 -15.05 3.98 15.10
N GLU A 132 -14.19 3.25 14.39
CA GLU A 132 -14.37 1.83 14.13
C GLU A 132 -13.01 1.17 13.88
N THR A 133 -12.88 -0.08 14.29
CA THR A 133 -11.73 -0.93 13.99
C THR A 133 -12.11 -1.98 12.96
N ALA A 134 -11.10 -2.63 12.36
CA ALA A 134 -11.34 -3.70 11.41
C ALA A 134 -12.30 -4.76 12.00
N PRO A 135 -13.31 -5.24 11.24
CA PRO A 135 -14.25 -6.25 11.74
C PRO A 135 -13.50 -7.52 12.13
N GLU A 136 -14.09 -8.31 13.03
CA GLU A 136 -13.60 -9.68 13.22
C GLU A 136 -13.78 -10.46 11.92
N ILE A 137 -12.73 -11.18 11.52
CA ILE A 137 -12.73 -12.04 10.34
C ILE A 137 -12.59 -13.48 10.80
N GLU A 138 -13.14 -14.41 10.01
CA GLU A 138 -13.02 -15.84 10.26
C GLU A 138 -11.56 -16.28 10.44
N LEU A 139 -11.36 -17.38 11.17
CA LEU A 139 -10.04 -17.88 11.59
C LEU A 139 -9.05 -18.05 10.44
N ASP A 140 -9.52 -18.38 9.24
CA ASP A 140 -8.68 -18.64 8.06
C ASP A 140 -8.37 -17.38 7.21
N ASN A 141 -8.86 -16.22 7.63
CA ASN A 141 -8.63 -14.95 6.92
C ASN A 141 -7.52 -14.13 7.58
N PHE A 142 -6.75 -13.43 6.75
CA PHE A 142 -5.63 -12.60 7.18
C PHE A 142 -5.76 -11.16 6.67
N PHE A 143 -5.54 -10.20 7.57
CA PHE A 143 -5.45 -8.80 7.19
C PHE A 143 -4.13 -8.51 6.47
N LEU A 144 -4.21 -8.23 5.16
CA LEU A 144 -3.09 -7.62 4.44
C LEU A 144 -2.76 -6.22 5.01
N ARG A 145 -3.80 -5.51 5.46
CA ARG A 145 -3.73 -4.22 6.13
C ARG A 145 -4.74 -4.23 7.28
N PHE A 146 -4.42 -3.60 8.39
CA PHE A 146 -5.32 -3.46 9.53
C PHE A 146 -5.91 -2.05 9.53
N PRO A 147 -7.12 -1.84 8.98
CA PRO A 147 -7.73 -0.52 8.92
C PRO A 147 -8.33 -0.11 10.26
N ILE A 148 -8.28 1.19 10.53
CA ILE A 148 -9.10 1.88 11.52
C ILE A 148 -9.78 3.06 10.85
N LEU A 149 -10.97 3.42 11.33
CA LEU A 149 -11.65 4.65 10.96
C LEU A 149 -11.44 5.69 12.05
N VAL A 150 -10.97 6.86 11.66
CA VAL A 150 -10.74 8.00 12.56
C VAL A 150 -11.49 9.23 12.09
N ASN A 151 -11.71 10.19 12.99
CA ASN A 151 -12.40 11.43 12.63
C ASN A 151 -11.67 12.24 11.54
N ASN A 152 -10.34 12.26 11.57
CA ASN A 152 -9.52 13.04 10.65
C ASN A 152 -8.20 12.32 10.31
N GLN A 153 -8.17 11.60 9.18
CA GLN A 153 -6.97 10.84 8.78
C GLN A 153 -5.75 11.75 8.54
N LYS A 154 -5.97 12.98 8.02
CA LYS A 154 -4.86 13.88 7.64
C LYS A 154 -4.10 14.35 8.87
N GLU A 155 -4.84 14.65 9.93
CA GLU A 155 -4.28 15.02 11.22
C GLU A 155 -3.50 13.86 11.83
N LEU A 156 -4.07 12.65 11.86
CA LEU A 156 -3.37 11.47 12.36
C LEU A 156 -2.09 11.19 11.57
N HIS A 157 -2.11 11.26 10.24
CA HIS A 157 -0.91 11.12 9.42
C HIS A 157 0.14 12.21 9.73
N SER A 158 -0.29 13.46 9.93
CA SER A 158 0.62 14.55 10.31
C SER A 158 1.24 14.30 11.68
N LYS A 159 0.46 13.79 12.64
CA LYS A 159 0.93 13.47 13.99
C LYS A 159 1.88 12.27 14.00
N ALA A 160 1.55 11.22 13.26
CA ALA A 160 2.42 10.05 13.07
C ALA A 160 3.77 10.45 12.50
N LYS A 161 3.77 11.32 11.47
CA LYS A 161 5.00 11.85 10.87
C LYS A 161 5.87 12.62 11.87
N LYS A 162 5.27 13.40 12.78
CA LYS A 162 6.00 14.10 13.85
C LYS A 162 6.62 13.14 14.86
N ASN A 163 5.99 11.99 15.08
CA ASN A 163 6.44 10.94 16.00
C ASN A 163 7.26 9.83 15.31
N HIS A 164 7.68 10.05 14.06
CA HIS A 164 8.46 9.09 13.27
C HIS A 164 7.77 7.72 13.11
N ILE A 165 6.44 7.71 13.03
CA ILE A 165 5.60 6.52 12.77
C ILE A 165 5.10 6.59 11.33
N ILE A 166 5.21 5.49 10.58
CA ILE A 166 4.77 5.41 9.19
C ILE A 166 3.45 4.64 9.12
N LEU A 167 2.34 5.37 9.02
CA LEU A 167 1.01 4.79 8.81
C LEU A 167 0.73 4.58 7.31
N GLY A 168 -0.06 3.57 6.98
CA GLY A 168 -0.46 3.27 5.60
C GLY A 168 -1.59 4.18 5.12
N ASN A 169 -1.43 4.75 3.93
CA ASN A 169 -2.35 5.72 3.30
C ASN A 169 -3.21 5.11 2.18
N TRP A 170 -3.53 3.81 2.28
CA TRP A 170 -4.26 3.03 1.26
C TRP A 170 -5.73 2.83 1.68
N TYR A 171 -6.69 3.65 1.25
CA TYR A 171 -6.56 4.79 0.35
C TYR A 171 -7.01 6.06 1.06
N ASP A 172 -6.15 7.07 1.04
CA ASP A 172 -6.41 8.40 1.60
C ASP A 172 -7.30 9.28 0.68
N LYS A 173 -7.80 8.70 -0.40
CA LYS A 173 -8.62 9.34 -1.43
C LYS A 173 -9.45 8.30 -2.19
N MET A 174 -10.57 8.73 -2.77
CA MET A 174 -11.46 7.87 -3.55
C MET A 174 -10.83 7.46 -4.90
N PHE A 175 -10.33 8.45 -5.64
CA PHE A 175 -9.59 8.25 -6.87
C PHE A 175 -8.26 9.00 -6.79
N PHE A 176 -7.25 8.50 -7.49
CA PHE A 176 -6.02 9.27 -7.71
C PHE A 176 -6.20 10.39 -8.73
N ILE A 177 -7.33 10.43 -9.44
CA ILE A 177 -7.74 11.51 -10.33
C ILE A 177 -8.34 12.67 -9.50
N PRO A 178 -8.04 13.94 -9.82
CA PRO A 178 -8.66 15.11 -9.17
C PRO A 178 -10.20 15.06 -9.20
N GLU A 179 -10.87 15.59 -8.16
CA GLU A 179 -12.34 15.57 -8.02
C GLU A 179 -13.05 16.18 -9.23
N GLU A 180 -12.50 17.27 -9.79
CA GLU A 180 -13.00 17.95 -10.97
C GLU A 180 -13.02 17.08 -12.24
N ASN A 181 -12.24 16.00 -12.27
CA ASN A 181 -12.13 15.11 -13.41
C ASN A 181 -12.84 13.76 -13.18
N TRP A 182 -13.58 13.56 -12.09
CA TRP A 182 -14.28 12.30 -11.84
C TRP A 182 -15.28 11.94 -12.93
N GLY A 183 -15.86 12.94 -13.62
CA GLY A 183 -16.71 12.71 -14.78
C GLY A 183 -16.03 11.93 -15.91
N SER A 184 -14.70 11.99 -16.04
CA SER A 184 -13.97 11.24 -17.08
C SER A 184 -13.98 9.73 -16.88
N VAL A 185 -14.32 9.27 -15.66
CA VAL A 185 -14.49 7.84 -15.34
C VAL A 185 -15.96 7.49 -15.07
N GLY A 186 -16.89 8.37 -15.45
CA GLY A 186 -18.32 8.17 -15.25
C GLY A 186 -18.74 8.21 -13.78
N TYR A 187 -18.01 8.93 -12.94
CA TYR A 187 -18.32 9.09 -11.52
C TYR A 187 -18.66 10.53 -11.18
N GLU A 188 -19.71 10.71 -10.39
CA GLU A 188 -20.13 11.99 -9.83
C GLU A 188 -20.12 11.92 -8.30
N LYS A 189 -19.81 13.04 -7.66
CA LYS A 189 -19.77 13.13 -6.20
C LYS A 189 -21.12 12.76 -5.60
N GLY A 190 -21.11 11.90 -4.58
CA GLY A 190 -22.30 11.37 -3.94
C GLY A 190 -22.82 10.06 -4.54
N MET A 191 -22.26 9.55 -5.64
CA MET A 191 -22.66 8.24 -6.19
C MET A 191 -22.28 7.07 -5.26
N ALA A 192 -21.19 7.19 -4.50
CA ALA A 192 -20.77 6.21 -3.49
C ALA A 192 -20.49 6.89 -2.14
N PRO A 193 -21.55 7.33 -1.41
CA PRO A 193 -21.40 8.20 -0.23
C PRO A 193 -20.61 7.51 0.90
N ASN A 194 -20.79 6.21 1.08
CA ASN A 194 -20.04 5.43 2.08
C ASN A 194 -18.55 5.37 1.73
N ALA A 195 -18.19 5.12 0.47
CA ALA A 195 -16.80 5.06 0.03
C ALA A 195 -16.12 6.43 0.18
N GLU A 196 -16.79 7.51 -0.21
CA GLU A 196 -16.31 8.88 -0.02
C GLU A 196 -16.11 9.24 1.46
N TRP A 197 -17.02 8.77 2.32
CA TRP A 197 -16.95 9.00 3.77
C TRP A 197 -15.78 8.23 4.40
N VAL A 198 -15.59 6.95 4.02
CA VAL A 198 -14.50 6.08 4.48
C VAL A 198 -13.14 6.58 3.99
N ALA A 199 -13.02 6.99 2.72
CA ALA A 199 -11.74 7.44 2.15
C ALA A 199 -11.15 8.67 2.84
N LYS A 200 -11.95 9.43 3.60
CA LYS A 200 -11.50 10.59 4.40
C LYS A 200 -11.06 10.21 5.82
N ARG A 201 -11.27 8.96 6.23
CA ARG A 201 -11.20 8.49 7.63
C ARG A 201 -10.35 7.24 7.83
N ILE A 202 -10.19 6.44 6.79
CA ILE A 202 -9.47 5.17 6.87
C ILE A 202 -7.97 5.39 7.00
N VAL A 203 -7.37 4.76 8.01
CA VAL A 203 -5.93 4.71 8.19
C VAL A 203 -5.53 3.26 8.40
N ASN A 204 -4.47 2.80 7.74
CA ASN A 204 -4.00 1.43 7.91
C ASN A 204 -2.82 1.40 8.87
N LEU A 205 -2.92 0.57 9.89
CA LEU A 205 -1.84 0.34 10.83
C LEU A 205 -0.74 -0.53 10.18
N PRO A 206 0.53 -0.38 10.59
CA PRO A 206 1.63 -1.17 10.07
C PRO A 206 1.44 -2.69 10.31
N MET A 207 1.48 -3.48 9.23
CA MET A 207 1.29 -4.94 9.23
C MET A 207 2.41 -5.71 8.50
N HIS A 208 3.54 -5.06 8.20
CA HIS A 208 4.63 -5.71 7.46
C HIS A 208 5.49 -6.61 8.36
N TRP A 209 6.26 -7.53 7.76
CA TRP A 209 7.07 -8.53 8.49
C TRP A 209 8.03 -7.94 9.55
N ALA A 210 8.56 -6.74 9.31
CA ALA A 210 9.46 -6.07 10.27
C ALA A 210 8.75 -5.28 11.40
N VAL A 211 7.42 -5.33 11.50
CA VAL A 211 6.69 -4.73 12.64
C VAL A 211 6.75 -5.70 13.80
N GLY A 212 7.25 -5.24 14.94
CA GLY A 212 7.24 -5.98 16.20
C GLY A 212 6.35 -5.31 17.25
N GLU A 213 6.38 -5.85 18.46
CA GLU A 213 5.58 -5.37 19.60
C GLU A 213 5.81 -3.89 19.92
N GLU A 214 7.07 -3.46 19.97
CA GLU A 214 7.42 -2.07 20.26
C GLU A 214 6.75 -1.08 19.29
N GLU A 215 6.73 -1.40 17.99
CA GLU A 215 6.10 -0.53 17.00
C GLU A 215 4.57 -0.53 17.16
N VAL A 216 3.95 -1.66 17.55
CA VAL A 216 2.53 -1.71 17.89
C VAL A 216 2.23 -0.78 19.06
N GLU A 217 3.00 -0.85 20.14
CA GLU A 217 2.81 0.01 21.32
C GLU A 217 3.02 1.49 20.97
N ARG A 218 4.01 1.84 20.15
CA ARG A 218 4.22 3.21 19.64
C ARG A 218 3.03 3.71 18.83
N VAL A 219 2.48 2.86 17.95
CA VAL A 219 1.31 3.19 17.12
C VAL A 219 0.07 3.39 18.00
N VAL A 220 -0.17 2.51 18.97
CA VAL A 220 -1.32 2.63 19.88
C VAL A 220 -1.19 3.85 20.79
N GLY A 221 0.00 4.11 21.35
CA GLY A 221 0.25 5.29 22.17
C GLY A 221 0.04 6.61 21.41
N LEU A 222 0.36 6.64 20.11
CA LEU A 222 0.03 7.76 19.24
C LEU A 222 -1.49 7.99 19.15
N LEU A 223 -2.27 6.91 19.05
CA LEU A 223 -3.74 6.96 18.95
C LEU A 223 -4.37 7.42 20.28
N ALA A 224 -3.82 7.01 21.43
CA ALA A 224 -4.33 7.38 22.76
C ALA A 224 -4.23 8.85 23.12
N THR A 225 -3.36 9.59 22.43
CA THR A 225 -3.17 11.03 22.66
C THR A 225 -3.93 11.89 21.64
N SER A 226 -4.78 11.29 20.81
CA SER A 226 -5.46 11.92 19.66
C SER A 226 -6.94 12.10 19.93
#